data_AF-A0A923YTJ9-F1
#
_entry.id   AF-A0A923YTJ9-F1
#
_cell.length_a   1.000
_cell.length_b   1.000
_cell.length_c   1.000
_cell.angle_alpha   90.00
_cell.angle_beta   90.00
_cell.angle_gamma   90.00
#
_symmetry.space_group_name_H-M   'P 1'
#
loop_
_entity.id
_entity.type
_entity.pdbx_description
1 polymer ?
#
loop_
_entity_poly.entity_id
_entity_poly.type
_entity_poly.pdbx_seq_one_letter_code
_entity_poly.pdbx_strand_id
1 'polypeptide(L)'
;MMQIKIFSIRLNDNLTEVDQNSLNDFLETIAFKKSSVQFVDVENPFWSVVIHFEEKEVFKNEIKSENKKTELILNSKEETIFNHLKTWRNEKAVELSFAPFMVCHNSELKNIAV
;
A
#
# COMPACT_ATOMS: atom_id res chain seq x y z
N MET A 1 -18.76 -7.29 -7.96
CA MET A 1 -20.04 -7.91 -7.54
C MET A 1 -20.02 -7.99 -6.01
N MET A 2 -21.14 -7.74 -5.31
CA MET A 2 -21.15 -7.66 -3.84
C MET A 2 -21.00 -9.05 -3.19
N GLN A 3 -20.08 -9.18 -2.25
CA GLN A 3 -19.74 -10.39 -1.52
C GLN A 3 -19.94 -10.21 0.00
N ILE A 4 -20.01 -11.32 0.72
CA ILE A 4 -20.22 -11.36 2.17
C ILE A 4 -19.16 -12.26 2.81
N LYS A 5 -18.56 -11.81 3.91
CA LYS A 5 -17.67 -12.60 4.77
C LYS A 5 -18.06 -12.43 6.23
N ILE A 6 -17.96 -13.50 7.01
CA ILE A 6 -18.32 -13.54 8.43
C ILE A 6 -17.07 -13.82 9.25
N PHE A 7 -16.89 -13.08 10.34
CA PHE A 7 -15.84 -13.27 11.33
C PHE A 7 -16.46 -13.55 12.71
N SER A 8 -15.77 -14.37 13.48
CA SER A 8 -16.11 -14.66 14.88
C SER A 8 -14.96 -14.20 15.76
N ILE A 9 -15.16 -13.12 16.50
CA ILE A 9 -14.14 -12.55 17.40
C ILE A 9 -14.37 -13.12 18.79
N ARG A 10 -13.53 -14.07 19.19
CA ARG A 10 -13.62 -14.73 20.49
C ARG A 10 -13.19 -13.76 21.60
N LEU A 11 -13.77 -13.91 22.79
CA LEU A 11 -13.49 -13.04 23.94
C LEU A 11 -12.36 -13.55 24.86
N ASN A 12 -11.63 -14.59 24.44
CA ASN A 12 -10.50 -15.11 25.21
C ASN A 12 -9.25 -14.28 24.94
N ASP A 13 -8.59 -13.75 25.99
CA ASP A 13 -7.48 -12.78 25.90
C ASP A 13 -6.39 -13.14 24.88
N ASN A 14 -6.05 -14.43 24.72
CA ASN A 14 -5.00 -14.87 23.79
C ASN A 14 -5.45 -15.02 22.31
N LEU A 15 -6.76 -15.07 22.06
CA LEU A 15 -7.34 -15.31 20.72
C LEU A 15 -8.02 -14.07 20.15
N THR A 16 -8.45 -13.15 21.00
CA THR A 16 -9.11 -11.90 20.59
C THR A 16 -8.20 -11.07 19.68
N GLU A 17 -6.93 -10.89 20.04
CA GLU A 17 -5.99 -10.11 19.23
C GLU A 17 -5.76 -10.74 17.84
N VAL A 18 -5.62 -12.07 17.78
CA VAL A 18 -5.47 -12.81 16.52
C VAL A 18 -6.69 -12.65 15.63
N ASP A 19 -7.89 -12.77 16.21
CA ASP A 19 -9.15 -12.63 15.49
C ASP A 19 -9.35 -11.18 14.98
N GLN A 20 -8.97 -10.18 15.78
CA GLN A 20 -9.01 -8.77 15.39
C GLN A 20 -8.01 -8.44 14.28
N ASN A 21 -6.78 -8.93 14.39
CA ASN A 21 -5.76 -8.74 13.35
C ASN A 21 -6.20 -9.37 12.02
N SER A 22 -6.78 -10.58 12.05
CA SER A 22 -7.31 -11.21 10.83
C SER A 22 -8.46 -10.41 10.19
N LEU A 23 -9.32 -9.79 11.00
CA LEU A 23 -10.36 -8.89 10.50
C LEU A 23 -9.75 -7.62 9.88
N ASN A 24 -8.78 -7.00 10.55
CA ASN A 24 -8.10 -5.80 10.08
C ASN A 24 -7.40 -6.04 8.73
N ASP A 25 -6.58 -7.11 8.66
CA ASP A 25 -5.89 -7.52 7.43
C ASP A 25 -6.87 -7.71 6.28
N PHE A 26 -8.03 -8.33 6.57
CA PHE A 26 -9.05 -8.51 5.55
C PHE A 26 -9.64 -7.18 5.07
N LEU A 27 -9.99 -6.28 5.99
CA LEU A 27 -10.59 -4.97 5.66
C LEU A 27 -9.68 -4.12 4.76
N GLU A 28 -8.36 -4.24 4.88
CA GLU A 28 -7.40 -3.52 4.02
C GLU A 28 -7.45 -3.96 2.54
N THR A 29 -7.77 -5.23 2.31
CA THR A 29 -7.74 -5.85 0.97
C THR A 29 -9.01 -5.63 0.15
N ILE A 30 -10.10 -5.17 0.78
CA ILE A 30 -11.43 -5.10 0.16
C ILE A 30 -11.94 -3.66 0.02
N ALA A 31 -12.92 -3.47 -0.86
CA ALA A 31 -13.74 -2.27 -0.86
C ALA A 31 -14.92 -2.48 0.11
N PHE A 32 -14.74 -2.07 1.36
CA PHE A 32 -15.76 -2.16 2.41
C PHE A 32 -17.04 -1.40 2.03
N LYS A 33 -18.22 -2.02 2.28
CA LYS A 33 -19.53 -1.38 2.05
C LYS A 33 -20.33 -1.20 3.33
N LYS A 34 -20.54 -2.28 4.08
CA LYS A 34 -21.30 -2.25 5.34
C LYS A 34 -20.91 -3.42 6.23
N SER A 35 -21.08 -3.24 7.54
CA SER A 35 -20.94 -4.30 8.52
C SER A 35 -22.19 -4.43 9.39
N SER A 36 -22.36 -5.59 9.98
CA SER A 36 -23.31 -5.84 11.06
C SER A 36 -22.60 -6.64 12.14
N VAL A 37 -22.72 -6.17 13.38
CA VAL A 37 -22.04 -6.76 14.53
C VAL A 37 -23.10 -7.20 15.52
N GLN A 38 -23.01 -8.45 15.96
CA GLN A 38 -23.95 -9.02 16.93
C GLN A 38 -23.18 -9.82 17.98
N PHE A 39 -23.52 -9.61 19.25
CA PHE A 39 -23.00 -10.44 20.33
C PHE A 39 -23.76 -11.77 20.34
N VAL A 40 -23.02 -12.88 20.43
CA VAL A 40 -23.57 -14.23 20.51
C VAL A 40 -23.23 -14.79 21.89
N ASP A 41 -24.26 -14.90 22.72
CA ASP A 41 -24.18 -15.39 24.10
C ASP A 41 -24.47 -16.88 24.14
N VAL A 42 -23.42 -17.68 23.98
CA VAL A 42 -23.40 -19.15 24.06
C VAL A 42 -22.28 -19.56 25.02
N GLU A 43 -22.10 -20.87 25.25
CA GLU A 43 -21.09 -21.41 26.19
C GLU A 43 -19.70 -20.76 26.04
N ASN A 44 -19.27 -20.49 24.79
CA ASN A 44 -18.11 -19.67 24.48
C ASN A 44 -18.55 -18.38 23.77
N PRO A 45 -18.70 -17.24 24.46
CA PRO A 45 -19.23 -16.03 23.87
C PRO A 45 -18.26 -15.39 22.85
N PHE A 46 -18.83 -14.81 21.80
CA PHE A 46 -18.06 -14.15 20.74
C PHE A 46 -18.86 -13.05 20.04
N TRP A 47 -18.16 -12.15 19.35
CA TRP A 47 -18.77 -11.20 18.43
C TRP A 47 -18.84 -11.78 17.02
N SER A 48 -20.03 -11.86 16.46
CA SER A 48 -20.24 -12.17 15.05
C SER A 48 -20.21 -10.89 14.24
N VAL A 49 -19.28 -10.79 13.30
CA VAL A 49 -19.09 -9.63 12.43
C VAL A 49 -19.33 -10.05 10.99
N VAL A 50 -20.42 -9.55 10.40
CA VAL A 50 -20.76 -9.76 8.99
C VAL A 50 -20.29 -8.56 8.19
N ILE A 51 -19.39 -8.78 7.23
CA ILE A 51 -18.84 -7.76 6.35
C ILE A 51 -19.41 -7.96 4.95
N HIS A 52 -20.00 -6.90 4.39
CA HIS A 52 -20.37 -6.83 2.99
C HIS A 52 -19.34 -5.97 2.27
N PHE A 53 -18.82 -6.51 1.18
CA PHE A 53 -17.70 -5.90 0.48
C PHE A 53 -17.79 -6.13 -1.01
N GLU A 54 -17.01 -5.36 -1.74
CA GLU A 54 -16.64 -5.67 -3.10
C GLU A 54 -15.14 -5.95 -3.15
N GLU A 55 -14.72 -6.71 -4.14
CA GLU A 55 -13.30 -6.78 -4.47
C GLU A 55 -12.83 -5.34 -4.70
N LYS A 56 -11.78 -4.95 -3.98
CA LYS A 56 -11.12 -3.69 -4.26
C LYS A 56 -10.60 -3.85 -5.68
N GLU A 57 -11.14 -3.07 -6.60
CA GLU A 57 -10.48 -2.77 -7.87
C GLU A 57 -9.18 -2.10 -7.44
N VAL A 58 -8.17 -2.92 -7.13
CA VAL A 58 -6.80 -2.50 -7.27
C VAL A 58 -6.78 -2.21 -8.76
N PHE A 59 -7.00 -0.94 -9.12
CA PHE A 59 -6.23 -0.37 -10.19
C PHE A 59 -4.80 -0.75 -9.80
N LYS A 60 -4.37 -1.89 -10.33
CA LYS A 60 -3.07 -1.98 -10.93
C LYS A 60 -3.05 -0.76 -11.86
N ASN A 61 -2.74 0.41 -11.30
CA ASN A 61 -1.53 1.04 -11.73
C ASN A 61 -0.56 -0.10 -11.76
N GLU A 62 -0.48 -0.65 -12.96
CA GLU A 62 0.67 -1.30 -13.46
C GLU A 62 1.85 -0.60 -12.78
N ILE A 63 2.28 -1.20 -11.67
CA ILE A 63 3.60 -1.78 -11.64
C ILE A 63 3.63 -2.71 -12.88
N LYS A 64 3.68 -2.09 -14.06
CA LYS A 64 4.73 -2.27 -15.02
C LYS A 64 5.98 -2.17 -14.16
N SER A 65 6.26 -3.26 -13.47
CA SER A 65 7.50 -3.97 -13.64
C SER A 65 7.66 -4.19 -15.15
N GLU A 66 7.90 -3.09 -15.85
CA GLU A 66 8.78 -3.05 -16.97
C GLU A 66 10.15 -3.33 -16.32
N ASN A 67 10.34 -4.59 -15.90
CA ASN A 67 11.61 -5.30 -15.90
C ASN A 67 12.07 -5.49 -17.35
N LYS A 68 11.81 -4.51 -18.19
CA LYS A 68 12.54 -4.24 -19.39
C LYS A 68 13.67 -3.38 -18.83
N LYS A 69 14.81 -4.04 -18.62
CA LYS A 69 16.12 -3.40 -18.77
C LYS A 69 16.22 -2.81 -20.19
N THR A 70 15.32 -1.92 -20.56
CA THR A 70 15.53 -0.98 -21.64
C THR A 70 16.25 0.12 -20.92
N GLU A 71 17.54 0.24 -21.19
CA GLU A 71 18.25 1.49 -21.01
C GLU A 71 17.31 2.58 -21.51
N LEU A 72 16.71 3.35 -20.59
CA LEU A 72 15.90 4.50 -20.91
C LEU A 72 16.86 5.47 -21.61
N ILE A 73 16.90 5.40 -22.94
CA ILE A 73 17.62 6.34 -23.78
C ILE A 73 16.85 7.64 -23.63
N LEU A 74 17.29 8.47 -22.68
CA LEU A 74 16.74 9.80 -22.46
C LEU A 74 16.91 10.58 -23.75
N ASN A 75 15.84 11.20 -24.23
CA ASN A 75 15.96 12.20 -25.29
C ASN A 75 16.69 13.44 -24.74
N SER A 76 17.19 14.32 -25.62
CA SER A 76 18.01 15.46 -25.20
C SER A 76 17.29 16.42 -24.22
N LYS A 77 15.95 16.44 -24.22
CA LYS A 77 15.16 17.23 -23.26
C LYS A 77 15.07 16.54 -21.90
N GLU A 78 14.80 15.24 -21.87
CA GLU A 78 14.74 14.42 -20.65
C GLU A 78 16.11 14.35 -19.96
N GLU A 79 17.22 14.32 -20.72
CA GLU A 79 18.57 14.40 -20.16
C GLU A 79 18.83 15.76 -19.47
N THR A 80 18.31 16.83 -20.06
CA THR A 80 18.40 18.17 -19.47
C THR A 80 17.61 18.22 -18.15
N ILE A 81 16.40 17.67 -18.12
CA ILE A 81 15.56 17.59 -16.92
C ILE A 81 16.26 16.75 -15.85
N PHE A 82 16.78 15.58 -16.22
CA PHE A 82 17.51 14.70 -15.32
C PHE A 82 18.72 15.38 -14.69
N ASN A 83 19.48 16.17 -15.46
CA ASN A 83 20.61 16.93 -14.94
C ASN A 83 20.18 18.03 -13.96
N HIS A 84 19.10 18.76 -14.24
CA HIS A 84 18.55 19.74 -13.30
C HIS A 84 18.08 19.07 -11.99
N LEU A 85 17.38 17.94 -12.09
CA LEU A 85 16.94 17.17 -10.93
C LEU A 85 18.11 16.64 -10.10
N LYS A 86 19.20 16.24 -10.75
CA LYS A 86 20.44 15.80 -10.08
C LYS A 86 21.11 16.95 -9.33
N THR A 87 21.16 18.14 -9.92
CA THR A 87 21.68 19.35 -9.27
C THR A 87 20.83 19.71 -8.05
N TRP A 88 19.52 19.79 -8.20
CA TRP A 88 18.58 20.04 -7.10
C TRP A 88 18.75 19.04 -5.95
N ARG A 89 18.85 17.73 -6.26
CA ARG A 89 19.06 16.70 -5.25
C ARG A 89 20.36 16.90 -4.48
N ASN A 90 21.44 17.27 -5.17
CA ASN A 90 22.73 17.50 -4.53
C ASN A 90 22.68 18.74 -3.62
N GLU A 91 22.03 19.82 -4.04
CA GLU A 91 21.80 21.01 -3.21
C GLU A 91 20.98 20.66 -1.97
N LYS A 92 19.90 19.89 -2.14
CA LYS A 92 19.05 19.45 -1.02
C LYS A 92 19.79 18.51 -0.06
N ALA A 93 20.67 17.66 -0.58
CA ALA A 93 21.49 16.77 0.22
C ALA A 93 22.50 17.54 1.08
N VAL A 94 23.09 18.62 0.53
CA VAL A 94 23.97 19.53 1.28
C VAL A 94 23.18 20.27 2.36
N GLU A 95 21.99 20.79 2.05
CA GLU A 95 21.11 21.45 3.02
C GLU A 95 20.75 20.54 4.21
N LEU A 96 20.46 19.27 3.92
CA LEU A 96 20.05 18.28 4.91
C LEU A 96 21.21 17.52 5.57
N SER A 97 22.46 17.79 5.16
CA SER A 97 23.64 17.01 5.56
C SER A 97 23.50 15.49 5.35
N PHE A 98 22.81 15.10 4.27
CA PHE A 98 22.62 13.70 3.87
C PHE A 98 23.43 13.38 2.62
N ALA A 99 23.69 12.09 2.41
CA ALA A 99 24.24 11.66 1.13
C ALA A 99 23.15 11.79 0.05
N PRO A 100 23.48 12.21 -1.19
CA PRO A 100 22.48 12.45 -2.23
C PRO A 100 21.55 11.28 -2.53
N PHE A 101 22.04 10.04 -2.44
CA PHE A 101 21.21 8.85 -2.64
C PHE A 101 20.15 8.65 -1.56
N MET A 102 20.32 9.22 -0.35
CA MET A 102 19.32 9.20 0.71
C MET A 102 18.18 10.18 0.44
N VAL A 103 18.43 11.25 -0.33
CA VAL A 103 17.39 12.19 -0.77
C VAL A 103 16.58 11.57 -1.90
N CYS A 104 17.25 11.01 -2.92
CA CYS A 104 16.57 10.35 -4.03
C CYS A 104 17.55 9.49 -4.86
N HIS A 105 17.16 8.25 -5.20
CA HIS A 105 17.95 7.37 -6.06
C HIS A 105 17.94 7.83 -7.53
N ASN A 106 19.01 7.54 -8.27
CA ASN A 106 19.09 7.88 -9.70
C ASN A 106 17.98 7.23 -10.53
N SER A 107 17.48 6.06 -10.12
CA SER A 107 16.32 5.40 -10.77
C SER A 107 15.07 6.27 -10.68
N GLU A 108 14.80 6.81 -9.49
CA GLU A 108 13.64 7.67 -9.25
C GLU A 108 13.78 9.01 -9.97
N LEU A 109 14.98 9.61 -9.98
CA LEU A 109 15.22 10.82 -10.77
C LEU A 109 15.01 10.60 -12.27
N LYS A 110 15.37 9.42 -12.79
CA LYS A 110 15.10 9.05 -14.18
C LYS A 110 13.61 8.84 -14.43
N ASN A 111 12.88 8.23 -13.50
CA ASN A 111 11.44 8.05 -13.61
C ASN A 111 10.68 9.39 -13.61
N ILE A 112 11.16 10.40 -12.87
CA ILE A 112 10.55 11.75 -12.88
C ILE A 112 10.84 12.49 -14.18
N ALA A 113 11.98 12.21 -14.82
CA ALA A 113 12.40 12.89 -16.03
C ALA A 113 11.72 12.37 -17.31
N VAL A 114 11.12 11.18 -17.28
CA VAL A 114 10.42 10.52 -18.40
C VAL A 114 8.91 10.72 -18.26
#